data_AF-A0A1L7NMB5-F1
#
_entry.id   AF-A0A1L7NMB5-F1
#
_cell.length_a   1.000
_cell.length_b   1.000
_cell.length_c   1.000
_cell.angle_alpha   90.00
_cell.angle_beta   90.00
_cell.angle_gamma   90.00
#
_symmetry.space_group_name_H-M   'P 1'
#
loop_
_entity.id
_entity.type
_entity.pdbx_description
1 polymer ?
#
loop_
_entity_poly.entity_id
_entity_poly.type
_entity_poly.pdbx_seq_one_letter_code
_entity_poly.pdbx_strand_id
1 'polypeptide(L)' 'MARRSKYGNMPSAPQLIAKVKGDAGAYKVWGIDWMHHRVLLDRAGLEWVPIKNVALEPPPADLDD' A
#
# COMPACT_ATOMS: atom_id res chain seq x y z
N MET A 1 9.22 5.44 -23.38
CA MET A 1 9.43 3.98 -23.48
C MET A 1 9.36 3.40 -22.07
N ALA A 2 8.33 2.59 -21.78
CA ALA A 2 8.20 1.92 -20.48
C ALA A 2 9.42 1.00 -20.27
N ARG A 3 10.17 1.24 -19.19
CA ARG A 3 11.30 0.37 -18.82
C ARG A 3 10.73 -1.03 -18.61
N ARG A 4 11.08 -1.97 -19.48
CA ARG A 4 10.79 -3.40 -19.30
C ARG A 4 11.38 -3.81 -17.96
N SER A 5 10.52 -4.01 -16.96
CA SER A 5 10.90 -4.59 -15.69
C SER A 5 11.66 -5.90 -15.95
N LYS A 6 12.77 -6.11 -15.23
CA LYS A 6 13.60 -7.33 -15.28
C LYS A 6 12.78 -8.61 -15.04
N TYR A 7 11.62 -8.47 -14.39
CA TYR A 7 10.62 -9.49 -14.18
C TYR A 7 9.37 -9.03 -14.96
N GLY A 8 9.01 -9.76 -16.03
CA GLY A 8 7.91 -9.41 -16.92
C GLY A 8 6.62 -9.11 -16.14
N ASN A 9 5.88 -8.08 -16.59
CA ASN A 9 4.67 -7.54 -15.96
C ASN A 9 4.74 -7.51 -14.43
N MET A 10 5.65 -6.71 -13.86
CA MET A 10 5.55 -6.36 -12.44
C MET A 10 4.16 -5.74 -12.21
N PRO A 11 3.29 -6.35 -11.38
CA PRO A 11 1.97 -5.80 -11.14
C PRO A 11 2.12 -4.40 -10.55
N SER A 12 1.27 -3.49 -10.99
CA SER A 12 1.20 -2.15 -10.41
C SER A 12 0.95 -2.26 -8.91
N ALA A 13 1.58 -1.38 -8.14
CA ALA A 13 1.29 -1.27 -6.71
C ALA A 13 -0.22 -1.09 -6.51
N PRO A 14 -0.79 -1.66 -5.44
CA PRO A 14 -2.21 -1.49 -5.16
C PRO A 14 -2.50 0.00 -4.99
N GLN A 15 -3.49 0.47 -5.75
CA GLN A 15 -4.04 1.81 -5.62
C GLN A 15 -4.96 1.82 -4.39
N LEU A 16 -4.33 1.81 -3.21
CA LEU A 16 -5.02 1.80 -1.91
C LEU A 16 -4.26 2.68 -0.93
N ILE A 17 -5.03 3.37 -0.08
CA ILE A 17 -4.54 4.08 1.09
C ILE A 17 -4.96 3.32 2.34
N ALA A 18 -4.04 3.24 3.29
CA ALA A 18 -4.25 2.65 4.60
C ALA A 18 -4.27 3.74 5.68
N LYS A 19 -5.35 3.76 6.47
CA LYS A 19 -5.40 4.49 7.74
C LYS A 19 -5.20 3.51 8.89
N VAL A 20 -4.22 3.77 9.73
CA VAL A 20 -3.90 2.89 10.87
C VAL A 20 -4.70 3.34 12.10
N LYS A 21 -5.36 2.40 12.78
CA LYS A 21 -6.14 2.69 13.98
C LYS A 21 -5.24 3.30 15.07
N GLY A 22 -5.63 4.48 15.56
CA GLY A 22 -4.86 5.22 16.57
C GLY A 22 -3.73 6.08 15.98
N ASP A 23 -3.61 6.10 14.65
CA ASP A 23 -2.76 7.04 13.91
C ASP A 23 -3.63 8.00 13.12
N ALA A 24 -3.19 9.25 12.97
CA ALA A 24 -3.87 10.25 12.16
C ALA A 24 -3.39 10.22 10.69
N GLY A 25 -2.34 9.45 10.38
CA GLY A 25 -1.77 9.33 9.05
C GLY A 25 -2.57 8.45 8.07
N ALA A 26 -2.44 8.78 6.79
CA ALA A 26 -2.86 7.96 5.66
C ALA A 26 -1.60 7.56 4.87
N TYR A 27 -1.44 6.26 4.60
CA TYR A 27 -0.23 5.70 4.03
C TYR A 27 -0.50 4.95 2.75
N LYS A 28 0.41 5.04 1.78
CA LYS A 28 0.35 4.24 0.57
C LYS A 28 0.58 2.77 0.91
N VAL A 29 -0.25 1.89 0.34
CA VAL A 29 -0.08 0.45 0.44
C VAL A 29 0.89 -0.04 -0.63
N TRP A 30 1.94 -0.73 -0.23
CA TRP A 30 2.92 -1.34 -1.14
C TRP A 30 2.66 -2.82 -1.38
N GLY A 31 2.00 -3.50 -0.44
CA GLY A 31 1.72 -4.93 -0.54
C GLY A 31 0.74 -5.40 0.51
N ILE A 32 0.09 -6.52 0.24
CA ILE A 32 -0.82 -7.19 1.16
C ILE A 32 -0.36 -8.65 1.28
N ASP A 33 -0.07 -9.08 2.50
CA ASP A 33 0.22 -10.45 2.84
C ASP A 33 -1.03 -11.11 3.39
N TRP A 34 -1.71 -11.88 2.53
CA TRP A 34 -2.91 -12.63 2.87
C TRP A 34 -2.64 -13.84 3.75
N MET A 35 -1.42 -14.38 3.77
CA MET A 35 -1.09 -15.53 4.60
C MET A 35 -0.95 -15.11 6.08
N HIS A 36 -0.29 -13.98 6.32
CA HIS A 36 -0.03 -13.48 7.67
C HIS A 36 -0.98 -12.37 8.13
N HIS A 37 -1.93 -11.99 7.29
CA HIS A 37 -2.94 -10.93 7.54
C HIS A 37 -2.27 -9.58 7.86
N ARG A 38 -1.32 -9.15 7.02
CA ARG A 38 -0.56 -7.91 7.19
C ARG A 38 -0.57 -7.07 5.92
N VAL A 39 -0.40 -5.77 6.08
CA VAL A 39 -0.32 -4.79 5.00
C VAL A 39 1.02 -4.09 5.12
N LEU A 40 1.73 -3.95 3.99
CA LEU A 40 2.98 -3.22 3.89
C LEU A 40 2.67 -1.76 3.57
N LEU A 41 3.05 -0.87 4.48
CA LEU A 41 2.79 0.57 4.42
C LEU A 41 4.08 1.35 4.22
N ASP A 42 3.97 2.47 3.51
CA ASP A 42 5.05 3.47 3.44
C ASP A 42 5.03 4.40 4.66
N ARG A 43 5.44 3.88 5.82
CA ARG A 43 5.35 4.58 7.11
C ARG A 43 6.73 4.65 7.79
N ALA A 44 7.44 5.75 7.58
CA ALA A 44 8.81 5.96 8.09
C ALA A 44 9.79 4.85 7.62
N GLY A 45 9.65 4.42 6.37
CA GLY A 45 10.26 3.19 5.84
C GLY A 45 9.21 2.07 5.78
N LEU A 46 9.40 1.10 4.88
CA LEU A 46 8.41 0.05 4.65
C LEU A 46 8.10 -0.73 5.94
N GLU A 47 6.86 -0.62 6.44
CA GLU A 47 6.41 -1.20 7.71
C GLU A 47 5.28 -2.22 7.47
N TRP A 48 5.36 -3.38 8.12
CA TRP A 48 4.27 -4.36 8.13
C TRP A 48 3.32 -4.12 9.30
N VAL A 49 2.07 -3.81 8.99
CA VAL A 49 1.01 -3.57 10.00
C VAL A 49 -0.06 -4.65 9.91
N PRO A 50 -0.59 -5.17 11.03
CA PRO A 50 -1.70 -6.12 11.01
C PRO A 50 -2.94 -5.55 10.31
N ILE A 51 -3.53 -6.27 9.36
CA ILE A 51 -4.66 -5.79 8.55
C ILE A 51 -5.88 -5.40 9.39
N LYS A 52 -6.09 -6.06 10.55
CA LYS A 52 -7.16 -5.73 11.51
C LYS A 52 -7.06 -4.31 12.10
N ASN A 53 -5.88 -3.70 12.04
CA ASN A 53 -5.63 -2.34 12.53
C ASN A 53 -5.64 -1.32 11.39
N VAL A 54 -5.97 -1.74 10.17
CA VAL A 54 -5.89 -0.90 8.97
C VAL A 54 -7.27 -0.79 8.34
N ALA A 55 -7.72 0.44 8.11
CA ALA A 55 -8.82 0.73 7.21
C ALA A 55 -8.26 1.01 5.82
N LEU A 56 -8.69 0.23 4.82
CA LEU A 56 -8.30 0.40 3.42
C LEU A 56 -9.33 1.27 2.69
N GLU A 57 -8.86 2.33 2.06
CA GLU A 57 -9.67 3.25 1.26
C GLU A 57 -9.10 3.34 -0.17
N PRO A 58 -9.95 3.58 -1.18
CA PRO A 58 -9.46 3.95 -2.50
C PRO A 58 -8.64 5.25 -2.39
N PRO A 59 -7.61 5.44 -3.21
CA PRO A 59 -6.88 6.69 -3.25
C PRO A 59 -7.85 7.81 -3.67
N PRO A 60 -7.71 9.02 -3.09
CA PRO A 60 -8.38 10.19 -3.63
C PRO A 60 -8.03 10.35 -5.11
N ALA A 61 -8.99 10.81 -5.91
CA ALA A 61 -8.89 10.94 -7.36
C ALA A 61 -7.74 11.87 -7.83
N ASP A 62 -7.10 12.59 -6.91
CA ASP A 62 -6.12 13.64 -7.15
C ASP A 62 -4.65 13.18 -6.94
N LEU A 63 -4.37 11.87 -6.87
CA LEU A 63 -3.01 11.34 -6.64
C LEU A 63 -2.23 10.95 -7.90
N ASP A 64 -2.76 11.29 -9.09
CA ASP A 64 -2.18 10.97 -10.40
C ASP A 64 -1.70 12.21 -11.21
N ASP A 65 -1.35 13.33 -10.55
CA ASP A 65 -0.65 14.48 -11.17
C ASP A 65 0.88 14.39 -11.06
#